data_AF-A0A2V8K815-F1
#
_entry.id   AF-A0A2V8K815-F1
#
_cell.length_a   1.000
_cell.length_b   1.000
_cell.length_c   1.000
_cell.angle_alpha   90.00
_cell.angle_beta   90.00
_cell.angle_gamma   90.00
#
_symmetry.space_group_name_H-M   'P 1'
#
loop_
_entity.id
_entity.type
_entity.pdbx_description
1 polymer ?
#
loop_
_entity_poly.entity_id
_entity_poly.type
_entity_poly.pdbx_seq_one_letter_code
_entity_poly.pdbx_strand_id
1 'polypeptide(L)'
;MRPVIYACIAVLFYALGNVILEQKLKPYTQFGIMLFCYVPMIGMTLGALAVTRFRQQPISFPAGDAVYVAGLIAIVFFVADSFFFSAYTNNADAFTVSSIVVMFPAAASLMKYLWTGQLPNRYHLASYAIAVAAVALAEKGNEILADR
;
A
#
# COMPACT_ATOMS: atom_id res chain seq x y z
N MET A 1 -16.33 -7.41 -11.09
CA MET A 1 -16.12 -6.05 -11.65
C MET A 1 -16.11 -4.95 -10.59
N ARG A 2 -17.12 -4.84 -9.69
CA ARG A 2 -17.09 -3.86 -8.58
C ARG A 2 -15.80 -3.87 -7.71
N PRO A 3 -15.22 -5.03 -7.32
CA PRO A 3 -13.98 -5.05 -6.56
C PRO A 3 -12.78 -4.43 -7.30
N VAL A 4 -12.72 -4.65 -8.62
CA VAL A 4 -11.67 -4.09 -9.48
C VAL A 4 -11.80 -2.57 -9.53
N ILE A 5 -13.02 -2.04 -9.64
CA ILE A 5 -13.27 -0.59 -9.62
C ILE A 5 -12.80 0.03 -8.30
N TYR A 6 -13.12 -0.60 -7.16
CA TYR A 6 -12.64 -0.11 -5.86
C TYR A 6 -11.11 -0.12 -5.77
N ALA A 7 -10.45 -1.17 -6.27
CA ALA A 7 -9.00 -1.24 -6.32
C ALA A 7 -8.40 -0.15 -7.23
N CYS A 8 -8.98 0.09 -8.41
CA CYS A 8 -8.53 1.16 -9.31
C CYS A 8 -8.67 2.55 -8.68
N ILE A 9 -9.78 2.82 -7.99
CA ILE A 9 -9.97 4.09 -7.26
C ILE A 9 -8.93 4.20 -6.13
N ALA A 10 -8.67 3.11 -5.40
CA ALA A 10 -7.65 3.11 -4.35
C ALA A 10 -6.26 3.47 -4.90
N VAL A 11 -5.89 2.97 -6.08
CA VAL A 11 -4.61 3.33 -6.75
C VAL A 11 -4.49 4.83 -6.96
N LEU A 12 -5.56 5.53 -7.35
CA LEU A 12 -5.53 7.00 -7.52
C LEU A 12 -5.27 7.72 -6.19
N PHE A 13 -5.91 7.28 -5.11
CA PHE A 13 -5.69 7.86 -3.77
C PHE A 13 -4.29 7.54 -3.23
N TYR A 14 -3.76 6.35 -3.48
CA TYR A 14 -2.38 6.01 -3.13
C TYR A 14 -1.38 6.86 -3.92
N ALA A 15 -1.59 7.06 -5.22
CA ALA A 15 -0.74 7.93 -6.04
C ALA A 15 -0.77 9.39 -5.53
N LEU A 16 -1.95 9.92 -5.21
CA LEU A 16 -2.08 11.24 -4.61
C LEU A 16 -1.34 11.33 -3.25
N GLY A 17 -1.49 10.31 -2.41
CA GLY A 17 -0.78 10.21 -1.13
C GLY A 17 0.75 10.28 -1.31
N ASN A 18 1.28 9.55 -2.30
CA ASN A 18 2.71 9.55 -2.65
C ASN A 18 3.20 10.95 -3.04
N VAL A 19 2.45 11.66 -3.87
CA VAL A 19 2.80 13.03 -4.27
C VAL A 19 2.76 13.98 -3.08
N ILE A 20 1.76 13.89 -2.22
CA ILE A 20 1.69 14.73 -1.00
C ILE A 20 2.86 14.43 -0.07
N LEU A 21 3.20 13.16 0.13
CA LEU A 21 4.33 12.74 0.95
C LEU A 21 5.64 13.33 0.43
N GLU A 22 5.88 13.17 -0.87
CA GLU A 22 7.05 13.74 -1.52
C GLU A 22 7.10 15.27 -1.38
N GLN A 23 6.02 15.97 -1.73
CA GLN A 23 6.06 17.43 -1.87
C GLN A 23 5.98 18.17 -0.54
N LYS A 24 5.38 17.57 0.49
CA LYS A 24 5.07 18.25 1.75
C LYS A 24 5.65 17.59 2.99
N LEU A 25 5.96 16.30 2.94
CA LEU A 25 6.26 15.55 4.16
C LEU A 25 7.69 14.99 4.24
N LYS A 26 8.48 15.03 3.14
CA LYS A 26 9.92 14.67 3.12
C LYS A 26 10.75 15.20 4.31
N PRO A 27 10.58 16.45 4.79
CA PRO A 27 11.41 16.98 5.88
C PRO A 27 11.13 16.40 7.27
N TYR A 28 10.02 15.67 7.46
CA TYR A 28 9.62 15.16 8.76
C TYR A 28 10.10 13.73 8.99
N THR A 29 10.07 13.26 10.25
CA THR A 29 10.43 11.88 10.56
C THR A 29 9.31 10.91 10.16
N GLN A 30 9.68 9.71 9.72
CA GLN A 30 8.74 8.66 9.32
C GLN A 30 7.68 8.37 10.39
N PHE A 31 8.09 8.27 11.66
CA PHE A 31 7.18 8.00 12.78
C PHE A 31 6.28 9.19 13.11
N GLY A 32 6.75 10.42 12.89
CA GLY A 32 5.93 11.61 13.00
C GLY A 32 4.82 11.61 11.95
N ILE A 33 5.17 11.34 10.69
CA ILE A 33 4.20 11.21 9.60
C ILE A 33 3.17 10.12 9.91
N MET A 34 3.61 8.92 10.30
CA MET A 34 2.73 7.81 10.68
C MET A 34 1.70 8.22 11.74
N LEU A 35 2.15 8.86 12.82
CA LEU A 35 1.26 9.29 13.90
C LEU A 35 0.17 10.25 13.38
N PHE A 36 0.56 11.26 12.59
CA PHE A 36 -0.37 12.25 12.05
C PHE A 36 -1.26 11.69 10.92
N CYS A 37 -0.87 10.60 10.25
CA CYS A 37 -1.73 9.88 9.31
C CYS A 37 -2.74 8.97 10.02
N TYR A 38 -2.35 8.30 11.11
CA TYR A 38 -3.22 7.36 11.80
C TYR A 38 -4.33 8.02 12.62
N VAL A 39 -4.09 9.19 13.22
CA VAL A 39 -5.12 9.95 13.96
C VAL A 39 -6.37 10.22 13.12
N PRO A 40 -6.28 10.86 11.93
CA PRO A 40 -7.46 11.08 11.09
C PRO A 40 -8.03 9.77 10.54
N MET A 41 -7.22 8.75 10.26
CA MET A 41 -7.73 7.42 9.86
C MET A 41 -8.63 6.79 10.93
N ILE A 42 -8.26 6.87 12.20
CA ILE A 42 -9.10 6.40 13.32
C ILE A 42 -10.43 7.17 13.32
N GLY A 43 -10.37 8.50 13.24
CA GLY A 43 -11.56 9.36 13.21
C GLY A 43 -12.49 9.02 12.04
N MET A 44 -11.95 8.86 10.83
CA MET A 44 -12.71 8.49 9.64
C MET A 44 -13.32 7.09 9.75
N THR A 45 -12.59 6.14 10.36
CA THR A 45 -13.09 4.78 10.58
C THR A 45 -14.28 4.78 11.53
N LEU A 46 -14.18 5.50 12.65
CA LEU A 46 -15.29 5.67 13.60
C LEU A 46 -16.49 6.35 12.94
N GLY A 47 -16.25 7.38 12.11
CA GLY A 47 -17.30 8.04 11.33
C GLY A 47 -17.99 7.09 10.34
N ALA A 48 -17.23 6.27 9.62
CA ALA A 48 -17.76 5.26 8.71
C ALA A 48 -18.61 4.21 9.45
N LEU A 49 -18.18 3.77 10.63
CA LEU A 49 -18.95 2.87 11.49
C LEU A 49 -20.26 3.52 11.96
N ALA A 50 -20.23 4.79 12.35
CA ALA A 50 -21.43 5.54 12.75
C ALA A 50 -22.45 5.64 11.60
N VAL A 51 -21.99 5.95 10.38
CA VAL A 51 -22.86 5.99 9.18
C VAL A 51 -23.45 4.61 8.88
N THR A 52 -22.65 3.54 8.98
CA THR A 52 -23.08 2.15 8.78
C THR A 52 -24.17 1.77 9.78
N ARG A 53 -23.98 2.14 11.06
CA ARG A 53 -24.95 1.93 12.13
C ARG A 53 -26.25 2.72 11.91
N PHE A 54 -26.15 3.97 11.44
CA PHE A 54 -27.30 4.82 11.10
C PHE A 54 -28.13 4.24 9.94
N ARG A 55 -27.46 3.66 8.93
CA ARG A 55 -28.10 2.97 7.81
C ARG A 55 -28.63 1.57 8.15
N GLN A 56 -28.59 1.17 9.43
CA GLN A 56 -29.00 -0.15 9.91
C GLN A 56 -28.30 -1.32 9.20
N GLN A 57 -27.08 -1.08 8.69
CA GLN A 57 -26.28 -2.13 8.08
C GLN A 57 -25.63 -2.99 9.18
N PRO A 58 -25.53 -4.31 8.98
CA PRO A 58 -24.90 -5.18 9.97
C PRO A 58 -23.42 -4.83 10.13
N ILE A 59 -22.97 -4.70 11.37
CA ILE A 59 -21.55 -4.49 11.72
C ILE A 59 -21.06 -5.76 12.41
N SER A 60 -20.06 -6.40 11.82
CA SER A 60 -19.40 -7.58 12.39
C SER A 60 -17.97 -7.23 12.74
N PHE A 61 -17.63 -7.35 14.01
CA PHE A 61 -16.26 -7.18 14.47
C PHE A 61 -15.53 -8.52 14.48
N PRO A 62 -14.20 -8.53 14.29
CA PRO A 62 -13.38 -9.71 14.55
C PRO A 62 -13.59 -10.19 15.99
N ALA A 63 -13.78 -11.49 16.17
CA ALA A 63 -13.98 -12.13 17.48
C ALA A 63 -13.16 -13.43 17.57
N GLY A 64 -12.84 -13.85 18.80
CA GLY A 64 -12.02 -15.04 19.05
C GLY A 64 -10.65 -14.94 18.37
N ASP A 65 -10.26 -16.01 17.67
CA ASP A 65 -8.94 -16.10 17.03
C ASP A 65 -8.69 -15.03 15.96
N ALA A 66 -9.75 -14.52 15.33
CA ALA A 66 -9.64 -13.47 14.32
C ALA A 66 -9.08 -12.15 14.89
N VAL A 67 -9.20 -11.92 16.20
CA VAL A 67 -8.61 -10.75 16.87
C VAL A 67 -7.09 -10.84 16.86
N TYR A 68 -6.52 -12.02 17.12
CA TYR A 68 -5.06 -12.22 17.07
C TYR A 68 -4.52 -12.06 15.65
N VAL A 69 -5.24 -12.56 14.65
CA VAL A 69 -4.86 -12.38 13.24
C VAL A 69 -4.92 -10.90 12.84
N ALA A 70 -5.95 -10.16 13.27
CA ALA A 70 -6.02 -8.71 13.05
C ALA A 70 -4.86 -7.97 13.72
N GLY A 71 -4.49 -8.37 14.94
CA GLY A 71 -3.31 -7.84 15.64
C GLY A 71 -2.00 -8.11 14.90
N LEU A 72 -1.83 -9.31 14.33
CA LEU A 72 -0.66 -9.65 13.52
C LEU A 72 -0.56 -8.77 12.27
N ILE A 73 -1.69 -8.51 11.60
CA ILE A 73 -1.74 -7.60 10.44
C ILE A 73 -1.32 -6.19 10.83
N ALA A 74 -1.73 -5.70 12.01
CA ALA A 74 -1.32 -4.39 12.50
C ALA A 74 0.21 -4.28 12.67
N ILE A 75 0.88 -5.33 13.15
CA ILE A 75 2.34 -5.38 13.24
C ILE A 75 2.96 -5.33 11.84
N VAL A 76 2.44 -6.12 10.90
CA VAL A 76 2.91 -6.14 9.50
C VAL A 76 2.78 -4.76 8.86
N PHE A 77 1.64 -4.09 9.03
CA PHE A 77 1.44 -2.73 8.52
C PHE A 77 2.33 -1.71 9.19
N PHE A 78 2.53 -1.78 10.51
CA PHE A 78 3.45 -0.87 11.19
C PHE A 78 4.88 -0.96 10.62
N VAL A 79 5.38 -2.18 10.41
CA VAL A 79 6.71 -2.40 9.81
C VAL A 79 6.74 -1.92 8.36
N ALA A 80 5.74 -2.28 7.54
CA ALA A 80 5.66 -1.86 6.15
C ALA A 80 5.61 -0.33 6.01
N ASP A 81 4.74 0.32 6.77
CA ASP A 81 4.59 1.78 6.77
C ASP A 81 5.88 2.46 7.24
N SER A 82 6.57 1.90 8.23
CA SER A 82 7.88 2.42 8.67
C SER A 82 8.87 2.48 7.52
N PHE A 83 9.03 1.39 6.75
CA PHE A 83 9.93 1.37 5.58
C PHE A 83 9.44 2.29 4.45
N PHE A 84 8.13 2.30 4.21
CA PHE A 84 7.52 3.09 3.16
C PHE A 84 7.71 4.60 3.38
N PHE A 85 7.38 5.09 4.58
CA PHE A 85 7.64 6.49 4.93
C PHE A 85 9.14 6.79 4.99
N SER A 86 9.97 5.82 5.42
CA SER A 86 11.43 5.96 5.40
C SER A 86 11.95 6.30 4.01
N ALA A 87 11.45 5.63 2.97
CA ALA A 87 11.88 5.86 1.58
C ALA A 87 11.72 7.34 1.19
N TYR A 88 10.57 7.94 1.51
CA TYR A 88 10.34 9.37 1.26
C TYR A 88 11.24 10.28 2.10
N THR A 89 11.41 9.98 3.40
CA THR A 89 12.30 10.78 4.27
C THR A 89 13.78 10.66 3.90
N ASN A 90 14.13 9.63 3.11
CA ASN A 90 15.45 9.46 2.48
C ASN A 90 15.48 9.96 1.03
N ASN A 91 14.62 10.92 0.69
CA ASN A 91 14.56 11.63 -0.59
C ASN A 91 14.14 10.82 -1.83
N ALA A 92 13.59 9.61 -1.68
CA ALA A 92 12.98 8.92 -2.82
C ALA A 92 11.84 9.77 -3.41
N ASP A 93 11.72 9.79 -4.74
CA ASP A 93 10.61 10.42 -5.44
C ASP A 93 9.38 9.51 -5.52
N ALA A 94 8.21 10.09 -5.71
CA ALA A 94 6.95 9.35 -5.76
C ALA A 94 6.91 8.36 -6.92
N PHE A 95 7.61 8.62 -8.03
CA PHE A 95 7.62 7.73 -9.19
C PHE A 95 8.46 6.48 -8.92
N THR A 96 9.65 6.61 -8.33
CA THR A 96 10.49 5.50 -7.87
C THR A 96 9.76 4.63 -6.85
N VAL A 97 9.15 5.24 -5.82
CA VAL A 97 8.43 4.45 -4.80
C VAL A 97 7.18 3.77 -5.38
N SER A 98 6.48 4.43 -6.32
CA SER A 98 5.28 3.86 -6.94
C SER A 98 5.56 2.86 -8.06
N SER A 99 6.70 2.92 -8.73
CA SER A 99 7.10 1.94 -9.75
C SER A 99 7.29 0.56 -9.12
N ILE A 100 7.83 0.50 -7.90
CA ILE A 100 8.03 -0.73 -7.13
C ILE A 100 6.69 -1.39 -6.76
N VAL A 101 5.59 -0.64 -6.64
CA VAL A 101 4.23 -1.16 -6.37
C VAL A 101 3.79 -2.14 -7.47
N VAL A 102 4.31 -2.01 -8.70
CA VAL A 102 4.03 -2.93 -9.81
C VAL A 102 4.53 -4.36 -9.50
N MET A 103 5.49 -4.51 -8.57
CA MET A 103 5.99 -5.81 -8.09
C MET A 103 5.09 -6.47 -7.04
N PHE A 104 4.08 -5.77 -6.49
CA PHE A 104 3.21 -6.35 -5.46
C PHE A 104 2.53 -7.66 -5.84
N PRO A 105 2.04 -7.88 -7.07
CA PRO A 105 1.47 -9.17 -7.45
C PRO A 105 2.48 -10.32 -7.36
N ALA A 106 3.75 -10.06 -7.68
CA ALA A 106 4.83 -11.04 -7.56
C ALA A 106 5.14 -11.33 -6.08
N ALA A 107 5.31 -10.28 -5.27
CA ALA A 107 5.54 -10.40 -3.83
C ALA A 107 4.37 -11.09 -3.11
N ALA A 108 3.12 -10.74 -3.44
CA ALA A 108 1.92 -11.35 -2.88
C ALA A 108 1.82 -12.83 -3.24
N SER A 109 2.20 -13.22 -4.47
CA SER A 109 2.23 -14.62 -4.85
C SER A 109 3.33 -15.40 -4.14
N LEU A 110 4.50 -14.81 -3.91
CA LEU A 110 5.55 -15.43 -3.10
C LEU A 110 5.06 -15.65 -1.67
N MET A 111 4.49 -14.63 -1.03
CA MET A 111 3.95 -14.75 0.32
C MET A 111 2.81 -15.77 0.40
N LYS A 112 1.93 -15.80 -0.61
CA LYS A 112 0.85 -16.79 -0.71
C LYS A 112 1.41 -18.21 -0.88
N TYR A 113 2.45 -18.39 -1.68
CA TYR A 113 3.13 -19.68 -1.82
C TYR A 113 3.73 -20.13 -0.48
N LEU A 114 4.42 -19.24 0.23
CA LEU A 114 4.99 -19.54 1.56
C LEU A 114 3.92 -19.88 2.59
N TRP A 115 2.73 -19.28 2.51
CA TRP A 115 1.65 -19.49 3.48
C TRP A 115 0.75 -20.69 3.16
N THR A 116 0.44 -20.92 1.89
CA THR A 116 -0.58 -21.90 1.44
C THR A 116 -0.02 -23.03 0.59
N GLY A 117 1.25 -22.95 0.16
CA GLY A 117 1.86 -23.88 -0.79
C GLY A 117 1.38 -23.73 -2.24
N GLN A 118 0.46 -22.79 -2.53
CA GLN A 118 -0.11 -22.64 -3.86
C GLN A 118 0.89 -22.00 -4.84
N LEU A 119 1.23 -22.71 -5.92
CA LEU A 119 2.12 -22.22 -6.97
C LEU A 119 1.42 -21.23 -7.94
N PRO A 120 2.15 -20.21 -8.45
CA PRO A 120 1.64 -19.34 -9.50
C PRO A 120 1.48 -20.08 -10.83
N ASN A 121 0.48 -19.68 -11.63
CA ASN A 121 0.29 -20.20 -12.98
C ASN A 121 1.16 -19.45 -14.00
N ARG A 122 1.21 -19.95 -15.24
CA ARG A 122 1.97 -19.33 -16.33
C ARG A 122 1.62 -17.87 -16.64
N TYR A 123 0.37 -17.47 -16.42
CA TYR A 123 -0.07 -16.08 -16.64
C TYR A 123 0.42 -15.15 -15.54
N HIS A 124 0.46 -15.63 -14.29
CA HIS A 124 1.07 -14.91 -13.18
C HIS A 124 2.57 -14.70 -13.43
N LEU A 125 3.28 -15.73 -13.87
CA LEU A 125 4.71 -15.61 -14.20
C LEU A 125 4.96 -14.60 -15.33
N ALA A 126 4.13 -14.61 -16.38
CA ALA A 126 4.20 -13.61 -17.44
C ALA A 126 3.95 -12.18 -16.91
N SER A 127 2.99 -12.00 -16.00
CA SER A 127 2.75 -10.69 -15.38
C SER A 127 3.94 -10.19 -14.54
N TYR A 128 4.70 -11.10 -13.92
CA TYR A 128 5.88 -10.71 -13.14
C TYR A 128 7.01 -10.21 -14.04
N ALA A 129 7.19 -10.85 -15.20
CA ALA A 129 8.16 -10.38 -16.19
C ALA A 129 7.81 -8.98 -16.71
N ILE A 130 6.53 -8.72 -16.98
CA ILE A 130 6.04 -7.40 -17.39
C ILE A 130 6.24 -6.38 -16.26
N ALA A 131 5.99 -6.75 -15.01
CA ALA A 131 6.20 -5.88 -13.85
C ALA A 131 7.66 -5.43 -13.73
N VAL A 132 8.61 -6.37 -13.83
CA VAL A 132 10.05 -6.06 -13.78
C VAL A 132 10.45 -5.12 -14.92
N ALA A 133 9.97 -5.38 -16.13
CA ALA A 133 10.25 -4.52 -17.29
C ALA A 133 9.69 -3.10 -17.08
N ALA A 134 8.49 -2.97 -16.52
CA ALA A 134 7.87 -1.69 -16.23
C ALA A 134 8.68 -0.89 -15.20
N VAL A 135 9.14 -1.54 -14.12
CA VAL A 135 10.01 -0.91 -13.10
C VAL A 135 11.33 -0.45 -13.73
N ALA A 136 12.00 -1.31 -14.50
CA ALA A 136 13.28 -0.98 -15.13
C ALA A 136 13.19 0.22 -16.10
N LEU A 137 12.10 0.30 -16.86
CA LEU A 137 11.84 1.44 -17.77
C LEU A 137 11.52 2.72 -16.99
N ALA A 138 10.79 2.61 -15.88
CA ALA A 138 10.44 3.73 -15.02
C ALA A 138 11.70 4.35 -14.38
N GLU A 139 12.56 3.53 -13.77
CA GLU A 139 13.83 3.96 -13.18
C GLU A 139 14.72 4.67 -14.21
N LYS A 140 14.89 4.06 -15.40
CA LYS A 140 15.68 4.66 -16.47
C LYS A 140 15.12 6.00 -16.96
N GLY A 141 13.79 6.16 -16.94
CA GLY A 141 13.14 7.43 -17.25
C GLY A 141 13.46 8.53 -16.22
N ASN A 142 13.49 8.16 -14.94
CA ASN A 142 13.86 9.07 -13.85
C ASN A 142 15.31 9.53 -13.93
N GLU A 143 16.26 8.62 -14.21
CA GLU A 143 17.67 8.97 -14.40
C GLU A 143 17.87 10.05 -15.48
N ILE A 144 17.21 9.88 -16.64
CA ILE A 144 17.30 10.82 -17.76
C ILE A 144 16.74 12.21 -17.42
N LEU A 145 15.74 12.28 -16.54
CA LEU A 145 15.16 13.55 -16.09
C LEU A 145 16.04 14.25 -15.05
N ALA A 146 16.80 13.50 -14.24
CA ALA A 146 17.69 14.06 -13.22
C ALA A 146 18.96 14.71 -13.81
N ASP A 147 19.37 14.28 -15.01
CA ASP A 147 20.53 14.83 -15.74
C ASP A 147 20.23 16.14 -16.51
N ARG A 148 19.00 16.66 -16.46
CA ARG A 148 18.58 17.91 -17.12
C ARG A 148 18.37 19.05 -16.13
#